data_AF-A0A7V5GV33-F1
#
_entry.id   AF-A0A7V5GV33-F1
#
_cell.length_a   1.000
_cell.length_b   1.000
_cell.length_c   1.000
_cell.angle_alpha   90.00
_cell.angle_beta   90.00
_cell.angle_gamma   90.00
#
_symmetry.space_group_name_H-M   'P 1'
#
loop_
_entity.id
_entity.type
_entity.pdbx_description
1 polymer ?
#
loop_
_entity_poly.entity_id
_entity_poly.type
_entity_poly.pdbx_seq_one_letter_code
_entity_poly.pdbx_strand_id
1 'polypeptide(L)'
;YEQTEATGMVPPYGRHLCGRSPVACDFDRDGDLDLYVGNYRLQQNQFWINDGGGWFDNQAAWYKVDGELVDGWWGHSIGCQWGDYDNDGDFDLIVCNLAHPRYIRFSNRTMLYRNDGYDKGFTDVRRELGIKYDECHSEPLWGDLDNDGDLDLFITSVYPDRRSYLYRNDGDRFTDVTFLSGARVFNGWGCALADYDNDGDLDLVTRNNGGVELFRNDARGGNWLELTPRSIKLTNQCCIGVIVEVVDSDGGRQIRNIEGGKGAGSQSSLVVHFGLGDASVEKVIYSVGERTIEKTRSVKNMNIQDNIEFRALGTDQLFQIRPVK
;
A
#
# COMPACT_ATOMS: atom_id res chain seq x y z
N TYR A 1 -13.40 -15.93 20.78
CA TYR A 1 -14.14 -14.79 21.38
C TYR A 1 -13.76 -13.56 20.60
N GLU A 2 -14.75 -12.74 20.21
CA GLU A 2 -14.49 -11.41 19.67
C GLU A 2 -13.69 -10.59 20.69
N GLN A 3 -12.59 -9.96 20.27
CA GLN A 3 -11.72 -9.15 21.16
C GLN A 3 -11.77 -7.66 20.81
N THR A 4 -12.53 -7.27 19.77
CA THR A 4 -12.55 -5.93 19.18
C THR A 4 -12.76 -4.82 20.21
N GLU A 5 -13.76 -4.96 21.10
CA GLU A 5 -14.00 -3.99 22.16
C GLU A 5 -12.88 -3.96 23.22
N ALA A 6 -12.29 -5.12 23.53
CA ALA A 6 -11.20 -5.22 24.50
C ALA A 6 -9.91 -4.56 23.99
N THR A 7 -9.77 -4.42 22.67
CA THR A 7 -8.64 -3.79 21.98
C THR A 7 -8.85 -2.31 21.67
N GLY A 8 -9.95 -1.69 22.12
CA GLY A 8 -10.22 -0.26 21.84
C GLY A 8 -10.80 0.04 20.46
N MET A 9 -10.88 -0.96 19.56
CA MET A 9 -11.40 -0.84 18.19
C MET A 9 -12.94 -0.70 18.12
N VAL A 10 -13.49 0.27 18.83
CA VAL A 10 -14.94 0.52 18.88
C VAL A 10 -15.30 1.63 17.88
N PRO A 11 -16.06 1.33 16.82
CA PRO A 11 -16.43 2.36 15.85
C PRO A 11 -17.21 3.52 16.50
N PRO A 12 -17.09 4.74 15.94
CA PRO A 12 -17.83 5.91 16.42
C PRO A 12 -19.33 5.63 16.56
N TYR A 13 -19.91 6.13 17.64
CA TYR A 13 -21.34 6.00 17.96
C TYR A 13 -21.84 4.56 18.14
N GLY A 14 -20.94 3.58 18.32
CA GLY A 14 -21.29 2.17 18.51
C GLY A 14 -22.00 1.54 17.30
N ARG A 15 -21.77 2.07 16.09
CA ARG A 15 -22.43 1.62 14.87
C ARG A 15 -21.52 0.68 14.08
N HIS A 16 -22.07 -0.42 13.59
CA HIS A 16 -21.36 -1.26 12.62
C HIS A 16 -21.15 -0.49 11.31
N LEU A 17 -19.90 -0.43 10.86
CA LEU A 17 -19.50 0.16 9.59
C LEU A 17 -19.26 -0.93 8.54
N CYS A 18 -19.37 -0.57 7.27
CA CYS A 18 -19.21 -1.47 6.13
C CYS A 18 -17.73 -1.51 5.71
N GLY A 19 -16.88 -2.02 6.60
CA GLY A 19 -15.45 -2.21 6.33
C GLY A 19 -15.23 -3.09 5.11
N ARG A 20 -14.39 -2.65 4.19
CA ARG A 20 -14.18 -3.31 2.91
C ARG A 20 -12.72 -3.59 2.58
N SER A 21 -11.84 -2.64 2.87
CA SER A 21 -10.42 -2.72 2.52
C SER A 21 -9.57 -2.39 3.75
N PRO A 22 -9.36 -3.35 4.66
CA PRO A 22 -8.37 -3.22 5.72
C PRO A 22 -6.96 -3.31 5.14
N VAL A 23 -6.11 -2.33 5.42
CA VAL A 23 -4.69 -2.32 5.06
C VAL A 23 -3.85 -1.93 6.27
N ALA A 24 -2.74 -2.63 6.46
CA ALA A 24 -1.87 -2.46 7.63
C ALA A 24 -0.50 -1.94 7.22
N CYS A 25 0.05 -1.02 8.02
CA CYS A 25 1.38 -0.47 7.87
C CYS A 25 1.89 -0.07 9.26
N ASP A 26 3.19 -0.19 9.50
CA ASP A 26 3.87 0.46 10.63
C ASP A 26 4.05 1.92 10.21
N PHE A 27 2.99 2.73 10.38
CA PHE A 27 2.91 4.05 9.77
C PHE A 27 3.86 5.01 10.47
N ASP A 28 3.88 5.02 11.80
CA ASP A 28 4.70 5.93 12.60
C ASP A 28 6.09 5.37 12.96
N ARG A 29 6.43 4.18 12.43
CA ARG A 29 7.73 3.51 12.57
C ARG A 29 8.07 3.16 14.01
N ASP A 30 7.08 2.82 14.83
CA ASP A 30 7.28 2.37 16.20
C ASP A 30 7.49 0.84 16.33
N GLY A 31 7.21 0.11 15.25
CA GLY A 31 7.42 -1.33 15.14
C GLY A 31 6.18 -2.17 15.35
N ASP A 32 5.02 -1.53 15.53
CA ASP A 32 3.72 -2.14 15.60
C ASP A 32 2.88 -1.78 14.36
N LEU A 33 2.06 -2.71 13.90
CA LEU A 33 1.24 -2.47 12.71
C LEU A 33 -0.01 -1.68 13.09
N ASP A 34 -0.20 -0.54 12.42
CA ASP A 34 -1.44 0.23 12.40
C ASP A 34 -2.39 -0.30 11.34
N LEU A 35 -3.68 0.06 11.46
CA LEU A 35 -4.72 -0.44 10.57
C LEU A 35 -5.60 0.68 10.04
N TYR A 36 -5.53 0.90 8.73
CA TYR A 36 -6.51 1.72 8.01
C TYR A 36 -7.64 0.85 7.44
N VAL A 37 -8.88 1.30 7.56
CA VAL A 37 -10.05 0.60 7.05
C VAL A 37 -10.89 1.55 6.21
N GLY A 38 -10.89 1.30 4.90
CA GLY A 38 -11.83 1.92 3.97
C GLY A 38 -13.25 1.38 4.20
N ASN A 39 -14.21 2.28 4.43
CA ASN A 39 -15.60 1.94 4.65
C ASN A 39 -16.49 2.29 3.44
N TYR A 40 -17.40 1.38 3.11
CA TYR A 40 -18.38 1.57 2.06
C TYR A 40 -19.68 2.22 2.58
N ARG A 41 -20.56 2.64 1.66
CA ARG A 41 -21.90 3.20 1.93
C ARG A 41 -21.92 4.60 2.57
N LEU A 42 -21.10 5.53 2.06
CA LEU A 42 -21.06 6.92 2.52
C LEU A 42 -20.71 7.03 4.01
N GLN A 43 -19.78 6.19 4.46
CA GLN A 43 -19.35 6.09 5.86
C GLN A 43 -17.91 6.56 6.02
N GLN A 44 -17.62 7.16 7.16
CA GLN A 44 -16.29 7.60 7.55
C GLN A 44 -15.28 6.44 7.51
N ASN A 45 -14.09 6.65 6.94
CA ASN A 45 -13.00 5.67 7.04
C ASN A 45 -12.39 5.66 8.45
N GLN A 46 -11.70 4.60 8.83
CA GLN A 46 -11.11 4.48 10.17
C GLN A 46 -9.61 4.25 10.07
N PHE A 47 -8.85 4.76 11.03
CA PHE A 47 -7.41 4.60 11.10
C PHE A 47 -7.03 4.35 12.55
N TRP A 48 -6.75 3.10 12.83
CA TRP A 48 -6.51 2.57 14.16
C TRP A 48 -5.01 2.50 14.40
N ILE A 49 -4.51 3.38 15.27
CA ILE A 49 -3.11 3.42 15.68
C ILE A 49 -2.91 2.45 16.83
N ASN A 50 -1.99 1.51 16.67
CA ASN A 50 -1.66 0.50 17.66
C ASN A 50 -0.65 1.06 18.66
N ASP A 51 -0.85 0.81 19.96
CA ASP A 51 0.09 1.27 21.00
C ASP A 51 1.16 0.23 21.38
N GLY A 52 1.22 -0.90 20.66
CA GLY A 52 2.09 -2.04 20.93
C GLY A 52 1.70 -2.89 22.14
N GLY A 53 0.80 -2.38 22.97
CA GLY A 53 0.17 -3.08 24.10
C GLY A 53 -1.06 -3.90 23.69
N GLY A 54 -1.45 -3.84 22.42
CA GLY A 54 -2.66 -4.47 21.89
C GLY A 54 -3.91 -3.59 22.02
N TRP A 55 -3.74 -2.31 22.32
CA TRP A 55 -4.79 -1.31 22.26
C TRP A 55 -4.67 -0.49 20.98
N PHE A 56 -5.82 -0.11 20.42
CA PHE A 56 -5.91 0.69 19.20
C PHE A 56 -6.76 1.94 19.44
N ASP A 57 -6.29 3.08 18.95
CA ASP A 57 -7.03 4.34 18.98
C ASP A 57 -7.35 4.83 17.57
N ASN A 58 -8.59 5.29 17.35
CA ASN A 58 -8.98 5.80 16.03
C ASN A 58 -8.55 7.25 15.84
N GLN A 59 -7.55 7.47 15.00
CA GLN A 59 -6.99 8.79 14.72
C GLN A 59 -7.29 9.29 13.30
N ALA A 60 -8.22 8.65 12.57
CA ALA A 60 -8.50 9.01 11.18
C ALA A 60 -8.81 10.50 10.98
N ALA A 61 -9.63 11.09 11.86
CA ALA A 61 -10.00 12.50 11.78
C ALA A 61 -8.85 13.45 12.17
N TRP A 62 -7.98 13.03 13.09
CA TRP A 62 -6.79 13.80 13.48
C TRP A 62 -5.81 13.90 12.30
N TYR A 63 -5.56 12.75 11.66
CA TYR A 63 -4.70 12.63 10.49
C TYR A 63 -5.35 13.11 9.18
N LYS A 64 -6.66 13.42 9.18
CA LYS A 64 -7.45 13.87 8.02
C LYS A 64 -7.56 12.83 6.90
N VAL A 65 -7.56 11.56 7.27
CA VAL A 65 -7.69 10.41 6.34
C VAL A 65 -9.06 9.73 6.45
N ASP A 66 -9.98 10.30 7.20
CA ASP A 66 -11.34 9.78 7.41
C ASP A 66 -12.32 10.04 6.26
N GLY A 67 -11.85 10.77 5.23
CA GLY A 67 -12.64 11.27 4.11
C GLY A 67 -13.16 12.70 4.37
N GLU A 68 -13.79 13.31 3.36
CA GLU A 68 -14.39 14.64 3.51
C GLU A 68 -15.88 14.51 3.86
N LEU A 69 -16.30 15.01 5.02
CA LEU A 69 -17.71 15.02 5.40
C LEU A 69 -18.46 16.15 4.71
N VAL A 70 -19.39 15.81 3.80
CA VAL A 70 -20.25 16.79 3.11
C VAL A 70 -21.72 16.38 3.24
N ASP A 71 -22.57 17.29 3.71
CA ASP A 71 -24.01 17.06 3.91
C ASP A 71 -24.35 15.80 4.74
N GLY A 72 -23.46 15.41 5.66
CA GLY A 72 -23.64 14.21 6.50
C GLY A 72 -23.17 12.90 5.86
N TRP A 73 -22.50 12.97 4.70
CA TRP A 73 -22.04 11.83 3.93
C TRP A 73 -20.53 11.88 3.69
N TRP A 74 -19.93 10.69 3.59
CA TRP A 74 -18.52 10.49 3.22
C TRP A 74 -18.43 9.79 1.84
N GLY A 75 -17.32 9.10 1.60
CA GLY A 75 -17.06 8.30 0.41
C GLY A 75 -17.64 6.90 0.43
N HIS A 76 -17.49 6.25 -0.71
CA HIS A 76 -17.74 4.83 -0.90
C HIS A 76 -16.39 4.13 -1.11
N SER A 77 -15.58 4.04 -0.07
CA SER A 77 -14.24 3.49 -0.17
C SER A 77 -14.31 2.01 -0.56
N ILE A 78 -13.58 1.64 -1.61
CA ILE A 78 -13.52 0.28 -2.13
C ILE A 78 -12.19 -0.35 -1.73
N GLY A 79 -11.10 0.09 -2.36
CA GLY A 79 -9.73 -0.38 -2.12
C GLY A 79 -8.83 0.75 -1.64
N CYS A 80 -7.89 0.39 -0.78
CA CYS A 80 -6.87 1.29 -0.22
C CYS A 80 -5.50 0.61 -0.35
N GLN A 81 -4.43 1.40 -0.40
CA GLN A 81 -3.06 0.86 -0.32
C GLN A 81 -2.07 1.91 0.19
N TRP A 82 -1.10 1.46 0.98
CA TRP A 82 0.05 2.25 1.43
C TRP A 82 1.18 2.21 0.39
N GLY A 83 1.95 3.28 0.29
CA GLY A 83 3.16 3.33 -0.54
C GLY A 83 3.84 4.69 -0.40
N ASP A 84 5.17 4.71 -0.43
CA ASP A 84 5.97 5.94 -0.47
C ASP A 84 6.13 6.33 -1.94
N TYR A 85 5.20 7.13 -2.49
CA TYR A 85 5.15 7.40 -3.94
C TYR A 85 6.10 8.52 -4.36
N ASP A 86 6.46 9.43 -3.45
CA ASP A 86 7.39 10.53 -3.69
C ASP A 86 8.79 10.31 -3.10
N ASN A 87 9.05 9.08 -2.61
CA ASN A 87 10.34 8.62 -2.13
C ASN A 87 10.90 9.51 -1.00
N ASP A 88 10.01 10.08 -0.17
CA ASP A 88 10.37 10.98 0.93
C ASP A 88 10.61 10.24 2.26
N GLY A 89 10.32 8.95 2.28
CA GLY A 89 10.48 8.07 3.43
C GLY A 89 9.24 7.97 4.31
N ASP A 90 8.13 8.60 3.97
CA ASP A 90 6.88 8.47 4.70
C ASP A 90 5.84 7.73 3.85
N PHE A 91 5.09 6.78 4.45
CA PHE A 91 4.08 6.04 3.70
C PHE A 91 2.85 6.90 3.43
N ASP A 92 2.53 7.08 2.16
CA ASP A 92 1.31 7.72 1.67
C ASP A 92 0.17 6.71 1.52
N LEU A 93 -1.05 7.24 1.39
CA LEU A 93 -2.25 6.42 1.33
C LEU A 93 -3.13 6.80 0.14
N ILE A 94 -3.37 5.85 -0.76
CA ILE A 94 -4.43 5.99 -1.76
C ILE A 94 -5.71 5.31 -1.29
N VAL A 95 -6.84 6.00 -1.47
CA VAL A 95 -8.19 5.51 -1.18
C VAL A 95 -9.08 5.68 -2.40
N CYS A 96 -9.41 4.56 -3.04
CA CYS A 96 -10.29 4.54 -4.19
C CYS A 96 -11.76 4.55 -3.76
N ASN A 97 -12.54 5.46 -4.36
CA ASN A 97 -13.95 5.64 -4.02
C ASN A 97 -14.85 5.45 -5.24
N LEU A 98 -16.01 4.83 -5.00
CA LEU A 98 -17.10 4.76 -5.97
C LEU A 98 -17.97 6.01 -5.88
N ALA A 99 -17.67 7.00 -6.72
CA ALA A 99 -18.21 8.35 -6.65
C ALA A 99 -19.15 8.63 -7.82
N HIS A 100 -20.40 8.18 -7.74
CA HIS A 100 -21.43 8.39 -8.77
C HIS A 100 -21.60 9.88 -9.15
N PRO A 101 -21.69 10.24 -10.45
CA PRO A 101 -21.92 11.62 -10.88
C PRO A 101 -23.14 12.29 -10.25
N ARG A 102 -24.17 11.50 -9.92
CA ARG A 102 -25.36 11.99 -9.21
C ARG A 102 -25.06 12.48 -7.79
N TYR A 103 -24.04 11.92 -7.13
CA TYR A 103 -23.67 12.17 -5.74
C TYR A 103 -22.32 12.89 -5.60
N ILE A 104 -21.70 13.28 -6.72
CA ILE A 104 -20.33 13.85 -6.79
C ILE A 104 -20.15 15.18 -6.05
N ARG A 105 -21.25 15.79 -5.59
CA ARG A 105 -21.24 17.01 -4.78
C ARG A 105 -21.00 16.74 -3.31
N PHE A 106 -21.29 15.53 -2.83
CA PHE A 106 -21.19 15.18 -1.41
C PHE A 106 -20.47 13.84 -1.14
N SER A 107 -20.30 12.98 -2.15
CA SER A 107 -19.55 11.73 -2.03
C SER A 107 -18.09 11.95 -2.41
N ASN A 108 -17.17 11.45 -1.59
CA ASN A 108 -15.74 11.59 -1.83
C ASN A 108 -15.34 10.89 -3.13
N ARG A 109 -14.42 11.52 -3.88
CA ARG A 109 -13.76 10.93 -5.05
C ARG A 109 -12.59 10.05 -4.57
N THR A 110 -11.89 9.39 -5.48
CA THR A 110 -10.56 8.84 -5.13
C THR A 110 -9.68 9.95 -4.56
N MET A 111 -8.96 9.62 -3.49
CA MET A 111 -8.07 10.52 -2.74
C MET A 111 -6.69 9.88 -2.69
N LEU A 112 -5.65 10.69 -2.85
CA LEU A 112 -4.25 10.32 -2.67
C LEU A 112 -3.74 11.23 -1.57
N TYR A 113 -3.64 10.67 -0.38
CA TYR A 113 -3.20 11.36 0.82
C TYR A 113 -1.68 11.28 0.89
N ARG A 114 -1.00 12.39 0.59
CA ARG A 114 0.43 12.52 0.89
C ARG A 114 0.60 12.69 2.40
N ASN A 115 1.51 11.94 2.99
CA ASN A 115 1.91 12.13 4.39
C ASN A 115 2.81 13.36 4.51
N ASP A 116 2.40 14.37 5.28
CA ASP A 116 3.21 15.58 5.51
C ASP A 116 4.13 15.46 6.74
N GLY A 117 4.25 14.24 7.26
CA GLY A 117 4.94 13.83 8.48
C GLY A 117 3.97 13.48 9.62
N TYR A 118 4.41 12.60 10.52
CA TYR A 118 3.58 12.04 11.62
C TYR A 118 2.94 13.09 12.53
N ASP A 119 3.53 14.28 12.68
CA ASP A 119 2.97 15.35 13.51
C ASP A 119 2.07 16.34 12.74
N LYS A 120 1.96 16.20 11.42
CA LYS A 120 1.20 17.11 10.52
C LYS A 120 0.00 16.45 9.86
N GLY A 121 0.03 15.12 9.73
CA GLY A 121 -1.00 14.33 9.07
C GLY A 121 -0.93 14.44 7.56
N PHE A 122 -2.09 14.31 6.90
CA PHE A 122 -2.12 14.12 5.45
C PHE A 122 -2.79 15.26 4.69
N THR A 123 -2.42 15.38 3.41
CA THR A 123 -3.03 16.25 2.42
C THR A 123 -3.48 15.46 1.18
N ASP A 124 -4.74 15.63 0.74
CA ASP A 124 -5.20 15.05 -0.52
C ASP A 124 -4.62 15.81 -1.73
N VAL A 125 -3.65 15.19 -2.40
CA VAL A 125 -2.91 15.74 -3.55
C VAL A 125 -3.37 15.17 -4.90
N ARG A 126 -4.38 14.29 -4.92
CA ARG A 126 -4.85 13.57 -6.10
C ARG A 126 -5.10 14.45 -7.31
N ARG A 127 -5.69 15.64 -7.12
CA ARG A 127 -5.97 16.58 -8.22
C ARG A 127 -4.70 17.20 -8.78
N GLU A 128 -3.82 17.61 -7.87
CA GLU A 128 -2.61 18.36 -8.16
C GLU A 128 -1.66 17.49 -8.98
N LEU A 129 -1.50 16.23 -8.59
CA LEU A 129 -0.65 15.27 -9.28
C LEU A 129 -1.30 14.66 -10.55
N GLY A 130 -2.47 15.12 -10.97
CA GLY A 130 -3.03 14.74 -12.28
C GLY A 130 -3.83 13.43 -12.34
N ILE A 131 -4.03 12.73 -11.22
CA ILE A 131 -4.91 11.57 -11.16
C ILE A 131 -6.35 12.03 -11.45
N LYS A 132 -6.99 11.46 -12.47
CA LYS A 132 -8.31 11.91 -12.93
C LYS A 132 -9.42 11.37 -12.04
N TYR A 133 -10.56 12.06 -12.06
CA TYR A 133 -11.79 11.50 -11.54
C TYR A 133 -12.29 10.41 -12.49
N ASP A 134 -12.61 9.24 -11.92
CA ASP A 134 -13.47 8.22 -12.50
C ASP A 134 -14.55 7.88 -11.47
N GLU A 135 -15.73 7.51 -11.97
CA GLU A 135 -16.86 7.15 -11.12
C GLU A 135 -16.60 5.89 -10.29
N CYS A 136 -15.82 4.95 -10.83
CA CYS A 136 -15.86 3.55 -10.44
C CYS A 136 -14.52 2.98 -10.02
N HIS A 137 -13.54 3.82 -9.66
CA HIS A 137 -12.27 3.35 -9.10
C HIS A 137 -12.52 2.38 -7.94
N SER A 138 -11.87 1.22 -8.00
CA SER A 138 -11.97 0.16 -7.01
C SER A 138 -10.66 -0.13 -6.31
N GLU A 139 -9.78 -0.92 -6.93
CA GLU A 139 -8.53 -1.35 -6.32
C GLU A 139 -7.35 -0.56 -6.89
N PRO A 140 -6.63 0.23 -6.06
CA PRO A 140 -5.33 0.79 -6.41
C PRO A 140 -4.24 -0.28 -6.33
N LEU A 141 -3.12 -0.09 -7.02
CA LEU A 141 -1.94 -0.94 -7.03
C LEU A 141 -0.69 -0.12 -7.32
N TRP A 142 0.16 0.03 -6.31
CA TRP A 142 1.51 0.57 -6.46
C TRP A 142 2.48 -0.47 -7.00
N GLY A 143 3.37 -0.05 -7.89
CA GLY A 143 4.55 -0.79 -8.34
C GLY A 143 5.38 0.03 -9.32
N ASP A 144 6.68 -0.17 -9.34
CA ASP A 144 7.59 0.48 -10.28
C ASP A 144 7.62 -0.35 -11.58
N LEU A 145 6.87 0.08 -12.60
CA LEU A 145 6.61 -0.74 -13.80
C LEU A 145 7.58 -0.45 -14.94
N ASP A 146 8.37 0.62 -14.87
CA ASP A 146 9.43 0.89 -15.84
C ASP A 146 10.84 0.94 -15.23
N ASN A 147 10.98 0.44 -14.00
CA ASN A 147 12.23 0.21 -13.27
C ASN A 147 13.03 1.51 -13.06
N ASP A 148 12.37 2.64 -12.90
CA ASP A 148 12.99 3.97 -12.78
C ASP A 148 13.19 4.46 -11.33
N GLY A 149 12.61 3.75 -10.36
CA GLY A 149 12.70 4.02 -8.93
C GLY A 149 11.45 4.71 -8.35
N ASP A 150 10.55 5.20 -9.19
CA ASP A 150 9.31 5.85 -8.76
C ASP A 150 8.12 4.86 -8.81
N LEU A 151 7.23 4.90 -7.82
CA LEU A 151 6.06 4.02 -7.80
C LEU A 151 4.99 4.49 -8.79
N ASP A 152 4.69 3.66 -9.80
CA ASP A 152 3.53 3.83 -10.67
C ASP A 152 2.24 3.35 -10.02
N LEU A 153 1.11 3.81 -10.57
CA LEU A 153 -0.21 3.53 -10.04
C LEU A 153 -1.15 2.91 -11.07
N PHE A 154 -1.49 1.65 -10.84
CA PHE A 154 -2.61 1.02 -11.52
C PHE A 154 -3.89 1.11 -10.68
N ILE A 155 -5.01 1.49 -11.29
CA ILE A 155 -6.32 1.54 -10.63
C ILE A 155 -7.31 0.75 -11.47
N THR A 156 -7.92 -0.26 -10.88
CA THR A 156 -9.07 -0.95 -11.49
C THR A 156 -10.34 -0.11 -11.38
N SER A 157 -11.29 -0.32 -12.29
CA SER A 157 -12.65 0.23 -12.14
C SER A 157 -13.72 -0.84 -12.30
N VAL A 158 -14.79 -0.72 -11.52
CA VAL A 158 -15.93 -1.64 -11.52
C VAL A 158 -16.96 -1.28 -12.57
N TYR A 159 -17.73 -2.29 -13.01
CA TYR A 159 -18.75 -2.27 -14.08
C TYR A 159 -18.22 -2.56 -15.49
N PRO A 160 -19.04 -3.21 -16.34
CA PRO A 160 -18.61 -3.66 -17.66
C PRO A 160 -18.12 -2.59 -18.63
N ASP A 161 -18.56 -1.34 -18.49
CA ASP A 161 -18.27 -0.21 -19.37
C ASP A 161 -17.26 0.78 -18.76
N ARG A 162 -16.68 0.45 -17.61
CA ARG A 162 -15.69 1.28 -16.90
C ARG A 162 -14.32 0.65 -17.00
N ARG A 163 -13.36 1.44 -17.47
CA ARG A 163 -11.99 0.99 -17.74
C ARG A 163 -11.09 1.18 -16.52
N SER A 164 -10.03 0.38 -16.42
CA SER A 164 -8.89 0.66 -15.56
C SER A 164 -8.09 1.88 -16.02
N TYR A 165 -7.17 2.29 -15.16
CA TYR A 165 -6.18 3.33 -15.40
C TYR A 165 -4.80 2.80 -15.02
N LEU A 166 -3.80 3.08 -15.87
CA LEU A 166 -2.40 3.00 -15.48
C LEU A 166 -1.82 4.41 -15.56
N TYR A 167 -1.29 4.87 -14.45
CA TYR A 167 -0.60 6.15 -14.32
C TYR A 167 0.87 5.88 -14.06
N ARG A 168 1.73 6.42 -14.92
CA ARG A 168 3.17 6.46 -14.66
C ARG A 168 3.49 7.66 -13.77
N ASN A 169 4.34 7.48 -12.76
CA ASN A 169 4.87 8.57 -11.96
C ASN A 169 6.05 9.21 -12.70
N ASP A 170 5.94 10.50 -13.04
CA ASP A 170 7.03 11.26 -13.66
C ASP A 170 7.79 12.13 -12.62
N GLY A 171 7.67 11.78 -11.33
CA GLY A 171 8.22 12.49 -10.17
C GLY A 171 7.37 13.67 -9.70
N ASP A 172 6.99 14.59 -10.59
CA ASP A 172 6.18 15.78 -10.24
C ASP A 172 4.67 15.60 -10.47
N ARG A 173 4.28 14.52 -11.16
CA ARG A 173 2.90 14.24 -11.57
C ARG A 173 2.73 12.78 -11.97
N PHE A 174 1.48 12.36 -12.07
CA PHE A 174 1.05 11.12 -12.68
C PHE A 174 0.53 11.33 -14.10
N THR A 175 1.12 10.62 -15.07
CA THR A 175 0.69 10.62 -16.48
C THR A 175 -0.13 9.37 -16.80
N ASP A 176 -1.35 9.56 -17.30
CA ASP A 176 -2.23 8.46 -17.77
C ASP A 176 -1.65 7.80 -19.03
N VAL A 177 -0.99 6.66 -18.85
CA VAL A 177 -0.38 5.84 -19.91
C VAL A 177 -1.24 4.63 -20.28
N THR A 178 -2.46 4.51 -19.73
CA THR A 178 -3.35 3.33 -19.89
C THR A 178 -3.47 2.83 -21.33
N PHE A 179 -3.62 3.74 -22.30
CA PHE A 179 -3.75 3.36 -23.70
C PHE A 179 -2.43 2.88 -24.30
N LEU A 180 -1.31 3.53 -23.92
CA LEU A 180 0.02 3.23 -24.44
C LEU A 180 0.58 1.91 -23.89
N SER A 181 0.29 1.60 -22.62
CA SER A 181 0.72 0.35 -21.99
C SER A 181 -0.11 -0.86 -22.43
N GLY A 182 -1.30 -0.65 -22.99
CA GLY A 182 -2.23 -1.73 -23.30
C GLY A 182 -2.97 -2.30 -22.08
N ALA A 183 -2.71 -1.80 -20.87
CA ALA A 183 -3.30 -2.26 -19.60
C ALA A 183 -4.76 -1.77 -19.38
N ARG A 184 -5.50 -1.54 -20.47
CA ARG A 184 -6.91 -1.09 -20.44
C ARG A 184 -7.85 -2.29 -20.31
N VAL A 185 -8.17 -2.66 -19.09
CA VAL A 185 -9.20 -3.68 -18.76
C VAL A 185 -10.51 -3.03 -18.35
N PHE A 186 -11.59 -3.81 -18.29
CA PHE A 186 -12.91 -3.35 -17.86
C PHE A 186 -13.46 -4.24 -16.75
N ASN A 187 -14.20 -3.68 -15.79
CA ASN A 187 -14.84 -4.42 -14.69
C ASN A 187 -13.85 -5.16 -13.75
N GLY A 188 -12.79 -4.46 -13.36
CA GLY A 188 -11.76 -4.97 -12.45
C GLY A 188 -12.17 -4.88 -10.98
N TRP A 189 -11.95 -5.99 -10.26
CA TRP A 189 -12.23 -6.13 -8.82
C TRP A 189 -11.02 -6.56 -8.00
N GLY A 190 -9.88 -6.80 -8.63
CA GLY A 190 -8.67 -7.30 -7.99
C GLY A 190 -7.51 -7.20 -8.96
N CYS A 191 -6.34 -6.91 -8.42
CA CYS A 191 -5.10 -6.76 -9.19
C CYS A 191 -3.89 -7.04 -8.30
N ALA A 192 -2.87 -7.64 -8.90
CA ALA A 192 -1.63 -8.02 -8.23
C ALA A 192 -0.44 -7.86 -9.19
N LEU A 193 0.71 -7.56 -8.62
CA LEU A 193 1.99 -7.55 -9.33
C LEU A 193 2.89 -8.71 -8.89
N ALA A 194 3.66 -9.24 -9.83
CA ALA A 194 4.77 -10.14 -9.61
C ALA A 194 5.65 -10.15 -10.88
N ASP A 195 6.96 -10.26 -10.75
CA ASP A 195 7.82 -10.70 -11.86
C ASP A 195 7.62 -12.23 -12.04
N TYR A 196 6.67 -12.64 -12.89
CA TYR A 196 6.27 -14.05 -12.95
C TYR A 196 7.23 -14.92 -13.77
N ASP A 197 7.98 -14.31 -14.69
CA ASP A 197 8.95 -15.01 -15.53
C ASP A 197 10.42 -14.78 -15.14
N ASN A 198 10.67 -13.97 -14.10
CA ASN A 198 11.96 -13.65 -13.49
C ASN A 198 12.88 -12.88 -14.45
N ASP A 199 12.33 -11.94 -15.22
CA ASP A 199 13.08 -11.08 -16.13
C ASP A 199 13.41 -9.68 -15.57
N GLY A 200 12.85 -9.35 -14.40
CA GLY A 200 13.09 -8.12 -13.65
C GLY A 200 12.03 -7.05 -13.77
N ASP A 201 11.04 -7.27 -14.63
CA ASP A 201 9.92 -6.35 -14.82
C ASP A 201 8.71 -6.86 -14.02
N LEU A 202 8.02 -5.96 -13.33
CA LEU A 202 6.77 -6.34 -12.65
C LEU A 202 5.66 -6.58 -13.68
N ASP A 203 5.07 -7.77 -13.65
CA ASP A 203 3.92 -8.13 -14.46
C ASP A 203 2.60 -7.95 -13.70
N LEU A 204 1.53 -7.67 -14.45
CA LEU A 204 0.22 -7.37 -13.89
C LEU A 204 -0.78 -8.51 -14.13
N VAL A 205 -1.40 -9.00 -13.07
CA VAL A 205 -2.61 -9.83 -13.18
C VAL A 205 -3.82 -9.07 -12.67
N THR A 206 -4.92 -9.08 -13.42
CA THR A 206 -6.15 -8.40 -12.99
C THR A 206 -7.40 -9.07 -13.55
N ARG A 207 -8.54 -8.86 -12.88
CA ARG A 207 -9.85 -9.28 -13.38
C ARG A 207 -10.34 -8.32 -14.47
N ASN A 208 -10.92 -8.88 -15.52
CA ASN A 208 -11.63 -8.22 -16.62
C ASN A 208 -13.06 -8.82 -16.74
N ASN A 209 -13.92 -8.26 -17.58
CA ASN A 209 -15.23 -8.78 -17.99
C ASN A 209 -15.22 -10.28 -18.33
N GLY A 210 -14.16 -10.77 -18.98
CA GLY A 210 -14.04 -12.15 -19.43
C GLY A 210 -13.42 -13.14 -18.45
N GLY A 211 -12.90 -12.68 -17.30
CA GLY A 211 -12.15 -13.53 -16.37
C GLY A 211 -10.91 -12.85 -15.81
N VAL A 212 -9.89 -13.62 -15.47
CA VAL A 212 -8.58 -13.11 -15.04
C VAL A 212 -7.67 -13.01 -16.27
N GLU A 213 -6.94 -11.91 -16.37
CA GLU A 213 -6.03 -11.60 -17.46
C GLU A 213 -4.64 -11.28 -16.89
N LEU A 214 -3.60 -11.87 -17.47
CA LEU A 214 -2.20 -11.63 -17.15
C LEU A 214 -1.58 -10.78 -18.27
N PHE A 215 -0.94 -9.70 -17.87
CA PHE A 215 -0.20 -8.77 -18.71
C PHE A 215 1.27 -8.95 -18.40
N ARG A 216 2.01 -9.49 -19.37
CA ARG A 216 3.46 -9.50 -19.31
C ARG A 216 3.98 -8.10 -19.60
N ASN A 217 4.82 -7.57 -18.72
CA ASN A 217 5.53 -6.33 -18.94
C ASN A 217 6.85 -6.65 -19.64
N ASP A 218 7.17 -5.91 -20.69
CA ASP A 218 8.44 -6.03 -21.42
C ASP A 218 9.08 -4.64 -21.43
N ALA A 219 9.31 -4.09 -20.22
CA ALA A 219 9.84 -2.75 -20.04
C ALA A 219 11.27 -2.69 -20.61
N ARG A 220 11.66 -1.50 -21.06
CA ARG A 220 12.91 -1.32 -21.80
C ARG A 220 13.99 -0.71 -20.92
N GLY A 221 14.58 -1.55 -20.09
CA GLY A 221 15.75 -1.19 -19.29
C GLY A 221 15.38 -0.77 -17.87
N GLY A 222 16.31 -0.07 -17.23
CA GLY A 222 16.30 0.06 -15.78
C GLY A 222 16.97 -1.15 -15.14
N ASN A 223 17.83 -0.86 -14.17
CA ASN A 223 18.35 -1.86 -13.28
C ASN A 223 17.31 -2.12 -12.20
N TRP A 224 17.31 -3.31 -11.63
CA TRP A 224 16.31 -3.68 -10.62
C TRP A 224 16.92 -4.49 -9.48
N LEU A 225 16.18 -4.57 -8.39
CA LEU A 225 16.47 -5.45 -7.26
C LEU A 225 15.17 -6.10 -6.79
N GLU A 226 15.19 -7.42 -6.69
CA GLU A 226 14.17 -8.16 -5.99
C GLU A 226 14.72 -8.77 -4.70
N LEU A 227 13.96 -8.63 -3.62
CA LEU A 227 14.30 -9.14 -2.30
C LEU A 227 13.19 -10.07 -1.82
N THR A 228 13.59 -11.25 -1.34
CA THR A 228 12.70 -12.16 -0.59
C THR A 228 13.19 -12.29 0.85
N PRO A 229 12.80 -11.39 1.75
CA PRO A 229 13.18 -11.48 3.16
C PRO A 229 12.53 -12.69 3.83
N ARG A 230 13.30 -13.40 4.65
CA ARG A 230 12.85 -14.54 5.43
C ARG A 230 13.31 -14.41 6.86
N SER A 231 12.37 -14.43 7.80
CA SER A 231 12.70 -14.51 9.22
C SER A 231 13.28 -15.89 9.51
N ILE A 232 14.42 -15.94 10.20
CA ILE A 232 14.97 -17.23 10.66
C ILE A 232 14.18 -17.81 11.84
N LYS A 233 13.30 -17.01 12.47
CA LYS A 233 12.36 -17.48 13.50
C LYS A 233 11.16 -18.14 12.82
N LEU A 234 10.54 -19.11 13.51
CA LEU A 234 9.35 -19.80 13.01
C LEU A 234 8.10 -18.91 12.98
N THR A 235 8.10 -17.78 13.68
CA THR A 235 7.01 -16.79 13.65
C THR A 235 7.32 -15.70 12.64
N ASN A 236 6.28 -15.29 11.90
CA ASN A 236 6.37 -14.26 10.85
C ASN A 236 7.48 -14.53 9.81
N GLN A 237 7.52 -15.76 9.25
CA GLN A 237 8.52 -16.19 8.26
C GLN A 237 8.50 -15.37 6.96
N CYS A 238 7.37 -14.74 6.67
CA CYS A 238 7.20 -13.84 5.54
C CYS A 238 7.60 -12.40 5.83
N CYS A 239 8.06 -12.09 7.05
CA CYS A 239 8.52 -10.75 7.42
C CYS A 239 7.45 -9.66 7.27
N ILE A 240 6.17 -10.00 7.47
CA ILE A 240 5.08 -9.02 7.42
C ILE A 240 5.34 -7.90 8.43
N GLY A 241 5.18 -6.64 8.00
CA GLY A 241 5.46 -5.44 8.79
C GLY A 241 6.93 -5.01 8.84
N VAL A 242 7.84 -5.72 8.14
CA VAL A 242 9.19 -5.21 7.92
C VAL A 242 9.13 -4.14 6.84
N ILE A 243 9.81 -3.02 7.09
CA ILE A 243 10.10 -2.00 6.08
C ILE A 243 11.47 -2.31 5.49
N VAL A 244 11.55 -2.28 4.17
CA VAL A 244 12.77 -2.48 3.39
C VAL A 244 13.11 -1.14 2.76
N GLU A 245 14.27 -0.59 3.09
CA GLU A 245 14.84 0.61 2.47
C GLU A 245 16.02 0.19 1.58
N VAL A 246 16.04 0.70 0.35
CA VAL A 246 17.18 0.61 -0.57
C VAL A 246 17.81 1.99 -0.70
N VAL A 247 19.14 2.03 -0.60
CA VAL A 247 19.94 3.19 -0.96
C VAL A 247 20.75 2.82 -2.19
N ASP A 248 20.57 3.56 -3.27
CA ASP A 248 21.30 3.35 -4.52
C ASP A 248 22.64 4.10 -4.56
N SER A 249 23.44 3.84 -5.59
CA SER A 249 24.76 4.42 -5.81
C SER A 249 24.77 5.91 -6.13
N ASP A 250 23.61 6.47 -6.49
CA ASP A 250 23.42 7.90 -6.75
C ASP A 250 22.91 8.64 -5.51
N GLY A 251 22.64 7.91 -4.42
CA GLY A 251 22.15 8.41 -3.15
C GLY A 251 20.63 8.51 -3.04
N GLY A 252 19.90 8.01 -4.05
CA GLY A 252 18.45 7.84 -4.00
C GLY A 252 18.04 6.83 -2.93
N ARG A 253 16.84 7.03 -2.40
CA ARG A 253 16.26 6.18 -1.34
C ARG A 253 14.85 5.81 -1.74
N GLN A 254 14.52 4.55 -1.50
CA GLN A 254 13.18 4.01 -1.73
C GLN A 254 12.82 3.12 -0.55
N ILE A 255 11.59 3.18 -0.07
CA ILE A 255 11.09 2.23 0.94
C ILE A 255 9.91 1.41 0.42
N ARG A 256 9.79 0.18 0.92
CA ARG A 256 8.64 -0.70 0.70
C ARG A 256 8.30 -1.40 2.01
N ASN A 257 7.01 -1.52 2.33
CA ASN A 257 6.53 -2.36 3.44
C ASN A 257 6.24 -3.78 2.93
N ILE A 258 6.47 -4.79 3.77
CA ILE A 258 6.04 -6.16 3.47
C ILE A 258 4.63 -6.37 4.03
N GLU A 259 3.64 -6.38 3.13
CA GLU A 259 2.23 -6.40 3.50
C GLU A 259 1.65 -7.82 3.64
N GLY A 260 0.84 -8.04 4.68
CA GLY A 260 0.12 -9.30 4.91
C GLY A 260 -1.16 -9.46 4.10
N GLY A 261 -1.54 -8.44 3.34
CA GLY A 261 -2.76 -8.37 2.54
C GLY A 261 -2.98 -6.95 2.03
N LYS A 262 -3.64 -6.83 0.88
CA LYS A 262 -3.84 -5.56 0.17
C LYS A 262 -5.31 -5.38 -0.18
N GLY A 263 -5.80 -4.15 -0.05
CA GLY A 263 -7.05 -3.71 -0.68
C GLY A 263 -8.25 -4.62 -0.39
N ALA A 264 -9.08 -4.83 -1.41
CA ALA A 264 -10.13 -5.84 -1.39
C ALA A 264 -9.80 -7.04 -2.30
N GLY A 265 -9.62 -8.21 -1.68
CA GLY A 265 -9.70 -9.51 -2.37
C GLY A 265 -8.55 -9.87 -3.30
N SER A 266 -7.37 -9.23 -3.18
CA SER A 266 -6.17 -9.59 -3.94
C SER A 266 -4.88 -9.36 -3.12
N GLN A 267 -3.77 -9.93 -3.55
CA GLN A 267 -2.45 -9.74 -2.93
C GLN A 267 -1.36 -9.86 -3.99
N SER A 268 -0.43 -8.91 -4.01
CA SER A 268 0.79 -8.99 -4.83
C SER A 268 1.75 -10.06 -4.30
N SER A 269 2.79 -10.35 -5.07
CA SER A 269 3.92 -11.13 -4.57
C SER A 269 4.47 -10.54 -3.26
N LEU A 270 4.99 -11.41 -2.38
CA LEU A 270 5.76 -10.99 -1.20
C LEU A 270 7.23 -10.69 -1.54
N VAL A 271 7.62 -10.88 -2.81
CA VAL A 271 8.90 -10.42 -3.32
C VAL A 271 8.84 -8.90 -3.41
N VAL A 272 9.78 -8.24 -2.75
CA VAL A 272 9.88 -6.78 -2.72
C VAL A 272 10.73 -6.34 -3.89
N HIS A 273 10.17 -5.51 -4.76
CA HIS A 273 10.82 -5.03 -5.98
C HIS A 273 11.18 -3.54 -5.87
N PHE A 274 12.33 -3.20 -6.43
CA PHE A 274 12.84 -1.84 -6.59
C PHE A 274 13.42 -1.69 -7.99
N GLY A 275 12.90 -0.75 -8.78
CA GLY A 275 13.64 -0.22 -9.93
C GLY A 275 14.74 0.73 -9.46
N LEU A 276 15.77 0.85 -10.26
CA LEU A 276 17.01 1.55 -9.91
C LEU A 276 17.48 2.45 -11.06
N GLY A 277 16.74 2.55 -12.17
CA GLY A 277 17.17 3.25 -13.37
C GLY A 277 18.57 2.77 -13.81
N ASP A 278 19.53 3.68 -13.94
CA ASP A 278 20.91 3.31 -14.28
C ASP A 278 21.79 2.94 -13.06
N ALA A 279 21.29 3.13 -11.84
CA ALA A 279 22.01 2.98 -10.60
C ALA A 279 22.22 1.50 -10.21
N SER A 280 22.98 1.29 -9.14
CA SER A 280 23.15 0.01 -8.47
C SER A 280 22.86 0.15 -6.98
N VAL A 281 22.56 -0.95 -6.30
CA VAL A 281 22.29 -0.93 -4.86
C VAL A 281 23.60 -0.76 -4.10
N GLU A 282 23.67 0.24 -3.22
CA GLU A 282 24.75 0.41 -2.24
C GLU A 282 24.39 -0.26 -0.91
N LYS A 283 23.13 -0.10 -0.46
CA LYS A 283 22.67 -0.61 0.84
C LYS A 283 21.24 -1.11 0.77
N VAL A 284 20.97 -2.14 1.57
CA VAL A 284 19.63 -2.59 1.92
C VAL A 284 19.51 -2.55 3.43
N ILE A 285 18.48 -1.89 3.93
CA ILE A 285 18.19 -1.74 5.35
C ILE A 285 16.81 -2.36 5.61
N TYR A 286 16.75 -3.29 6.56
CA TYR A 286 15.49 -3.86 7.04
C TYR A 286 15.17 -3.26 8.41
N SER A 287 13.96 -2.75 8.62
CA SER A 287 13.55 -2.18 9.90
C SER A 287 12.21 -2.72 10.41
N VAL A 288 12.08 -2.76 11.74
CA VAL A 288 10.82 -2.92 12.48
C VAL A 288 10.93 -2.07 13.74
N GLY A 289 10.24 -0.93 13.75
CA GLY A 289 10.43 0.12 14.74
C GLY A 289 11.88 0.63 14.73
N GLU A 290 12.45 0.83 15.91
CA GLU A 290 13.85 1.27 16.06
C GLU A 290 14.91 0.22 15.66
N ARG A 291 14.52 -1.04 15.41
CA ARG A 291 15.47 -2.12 15.11
C ARG A 291 15.80 -2.14 13.63
N THR A 292 17.08 -2.15 13.30
CA THR A 292 17.54 -2.18 11.91
C THR A 292 18.58 -3.28 11.64
N ILE A 293 18.60 -3.78 10.40
CA ILE A 293 19.64 -4.65 9.85
C ILE A 293 20.09 -4.04 8.54
N GLU A 294 21.33 -3.54 8.50
CA GLU A 294 21.95 -3.00 7.28
C GLU A 294 22.81 -4.06 6.59
N LYS A 295 22.71 -4.13 5.26
CA LYS A 295 23.58 -4.93 4.40
C LYS A 295 24.09 -4.07 3.25
N THR A 296 25.40 -3.79 3.25
CA THR A 296 26.08 -3.15 2.12
C THR A 296 26.19 -4.13 0.95
N ARG A 297 25.88 -3.66 -0.25
CA ARG A 297 25.90 -4.42 -1.50
C ARG A 297 26.48 -3.56 -2.62
N SER A 298 26.83 -4.21 -3.72
CA SER A 298 27.09 -3.56 -5.01
C SER A 298 26.52 -4.49 -6.08
N VAL A 299 25.20 -4.45 -6.21
CA VAL A 299 24.42 -5.38 -7.03
C VAL A 299 23.36 -4.64 -7.84
N LYS A 300 22.95 -5.25 -8.95
CA LYS A 300 21.83 -4.85 -9.79
C LYS A 300 21.40 -6.03 -10.64
N ASN A 301 20.13 -6.06 -11.03
CA ASN A 301 19.50 -7.11 -11.84
C ASN A 301 19.61 -8.47 -11.16
N MET A 302 19.17 -8.51 -9.90
CA MET A 302 19.36 -9.64 -9.00
C MET A 302 18.10 -9.90 -8.19
N ASN A 303 17.71 -11.16 -8.12
CA ASN A 303 16.80 -11.68 -7.11
C ASN A 303 17.61 -12.26 -5.95
N ILE A 304 17.32 -11.81 -4.73
CA ILE A 304 18.07 -12.17 -3.52
C ILE A 304 17.13 -12.62 -2.43
N GLN A 305 17.29 -13.87 -1.97
CA GLN A 305 16.68 -14.31 -0.72
C GLN A 305 17.56 -13.90 0.47
N ASP A 306 16.97 -13.17 1.41
CA ASP A 306 17.68 -12.63 2.56
C ASP A 306 17.14 -13.19 3.87
N ASN A 307 17.97 -13.96 4.57
CA ASN A 307 17.63 -14.39 5.92
C ASN A 307 17.89 -13.23 6.89
N ILE A 308 16.88 -12.86 7.66
CA ILE A 308 16.93 -11.75 8.63
C ILE A 308 16.51 -12.23 10.03
N GLU A 309 17.17 -11.67 11.05
CA GLU A 309 16.83 -11.89 12.45
C GLU A 309 16.91 -10.58 13.23
N PHE A 310 15.75 -10.04 13.59
CA PHE A 310 15.70 -9.01 14.62
C PHE A 310 15.88 -9.68 15.98
N ARG A 311 17.01 -9.41 16.64
CA ARG A 311 17.22 -9.78 18.04
C ARG A 311 16.25 -8.99 18.90
N ALA A 312 15.71 -9.64 19.94
CA ALA A 312 14.86 -8.94 20.90
C ALA A 312 15.69 -7.85 21.59
N LEU A 313 15.13 -6.64 21.69
CA LEU A 313 15.57 -5.69 22.70
C LEU A 313 15.24 -6.35 24.04
N GLY A 314 16.24 -6.57 24.87
CA GLY A 314 16.12 -7.47 26.01
C GLY A 314 15.02 -7.04 26.98
N THR A 315 13.89 -7.74 26.95
CA THR A 315 13.04 -8.03 28.11
C THR A 315 12.23 -9.29 27.83
N ASP A 316 12.38 -10.28 28.70
CA ASP A 316 11.51 -11.44 28.82
C ASP A 316 10.06 -11.00 29.00
N GLN A 317 9.17 -11.34 28.06
CA GLN A 317 7.79 -11.69 28.36
C GLN A 317 7.19 -12.50 27.21
N LEU A 318 7.15 -13.82 27.40
CA LEU A 318 6.27 -14.71 26.65
C LEU A 318 4.82 -14.34 26.98
N PHE A 319 4.04 -13.93 25.98
CA PHE A 319 2.60 -13.75 26.14
C PHE A 319 1.94 -15.04 26.66
N GLN A 320 1.15 -14.94 27.73
CA GLN A 320 0.21 -15.97 28.15
C GLN A 320 -1.14 -15.71 27.48
N ILE A 321 -1.55 -16.57 26.54
CA ILE A 321 -2.94 -16.62 26.10
C ILE A 321 -3.75 -17.33 27.19
N ARG A 322 -4.65 -16.63 27.86
CA ARG A 322 -5.65 -17.25 28.76
C ARG A 322 -7.03 -17.17 28.10
N PRO A 323 -7.81 -18.27 28.08
CA PRO A 323 -9.19 -18.21 27.64
C PRO A 323 -10.02 -17.39 28.64
N VAL A 324 -10.86 -16.50 28.13
CA VAL A 324 -11.90 -15.82 28.89
C VAL A 324 -12.95 -16.87 29.27
N LYS A 325 -13.26 -16.99 30.56
CA LYS A 325 -14.43 -17.74 31.07
C LYS A 325 -15.65 -16.83 31.06
#